data_AF-A0A4U7EAN1-F1
#
_entry.id   AF-A0A4U7EAN1-F1
#
_cell.length_a   1.000
_cell.length_b   1.000
_cell.length_c   1.000
_cell.angle_alpha   90.00
_cell.angle_beta   90.00
_cell.angle_gamma   90.00
#
_symmetry.space_group_name_H-M   'P 1'
#
loop_
_entity.id
_entity.type
_entity.pdbx_description
1 polymer ?
#
loop_
_entity_poly.entity_id
_entity_poly.type
_entity_poly.pdbx_seq_one_letter_code
_entity_poly.pdbx_strand_id
1 'polypeptide(L)'
;MSEFDIVDAAAIRDGRATDAYFERTEAALEAAGRNPRVVAEVTADQFPDGEFELFAGLGDAVELLAGRDVDADAIPEGRLFDGGPVMRIEGPYLAFARLETSLLGFLSHASGMATAALDCRVAAPESQILSFGARHVHPAMTAAVERSALVGGFDGFSHVAAGELIGRAASGTMPHALAICFGRGEQEAAWRAYDEGAPADAPRIALCDTYSDEVDEVLRAVETLGDDLDGVRLDTTGSRRGDFRHIVREVGWELDARGHEDVDVYVSGGLGPADLRDLRDVVDGFGVGGYVSNADPVDFALDIVEVDGEPAAKRGKLSGAKDVYRTADGAHAVGIAGRSGPEDAESLFEPVIRDGEVVADEAFDLSAATERALADAAAVGHGNDG
;
A
#
# COMPACT_ATOMS: atom_id res chain seq x y z
N MET A 1 -25.79 -15.56 11.13
CA MET A 1 -24.42 -15.96 11.51
C MET A 1 -23.59 -15.75 10.27
N SER A 2 -22.51 -14.99 10.37
CA SER A 2 -21.58 -14.84 9.25
C SER A 2 -20.84 -16.16 9.01
N GLU A 3 -20.45 -16.41 7.77
CA GLU A 3 -19.68 -17.61 7.38
C GLU A 3 -18.21 -17.53 7.83
N PHE A 4 -17.68 -16.30 7.95
CA PHE A 4 -16.33 -15.99 8.42
C PHE A 4 -16.36 -14.90 9.50
N ASP A 5 -15.26 -14.74 10.23
CA ASP A 5 -15.06 -13.69 11.24
C ASP A 5 -14.76 -12.32 10.59
N ILE A 6 -15.70 -11.86 9.76
CA ILE A 6 -15.60 -10.61 9.00
C ILE A 6 -16.76 -9.68 9.32
N VAL A 7 -16.46 -8.39 9.32
CA VAL A 7 -17.47 -7.33 9.35
C VAL A 7 -17.88 -7.04 7.91
N ASP A 8 -19.17 -7.16 7.60
CA ASP A 8 -19.67 -6.93 6.25
C ASP A 8 -19.71 -5.44 5.87
N ALA A 9 -19.70 -5.14 4.58
CA ALA A 9 -19.70 -3.78 4.07
C ALA A 9 -20.93 -2.97 4.53
N ALA A 10 -22.08 -3.62 4.77
CA ALA A 10 -23.25 -2.97 5.31
C ALA A 10 -23.02 -2.52 6.76
N ALA A 11 -22.37 -3.33 7.60
CA ALA A 11 -22.02 -2.99 8.96
C ALA A 11 -21.06 -1.82 9.04
N ILE A 12 -20.10 -1.76 8.14
CA ILE A 12 -19.18 -0.63 8.00
C ILE A 12 -19.95 0.62 7.58
N ARG A 13 -20.71 0.54 6.47
CA ARG A 13 -21.48 1.66 5.93
C ARG A 13 -22.53 2.20 6.91
N ASP A 14 -23.19 1.35 7.69
CA ASP A 14 -24.22 1.77 8.65
C ASP A 14 -23.63 2.31 9.96
N GLY A 15 -22.30 2.32 10.14
CA GLY A 15 -21.65 2.72 11.39
C GLY A 15 -21.81 1.72 12.53
N ARG A 16 -22.10 0.44 12.22
CA ARG A 16 -22.14 -0.67 13.21
C ARG A 16 -20.75 -1.24 13.48
N ALA A 17 -19.81 -1.07 12.55
CA ALA A 17 -18.40 -1.38 12.71
C ALA A 17 -17.68 -0.29 13.52
N THR A 18 -18.14 -0.09 14.75
CA THR A 18 -17.75 1.02 15.63
C THR A 18 -17.44 0.52 17.03
N ASP A 19 -16.67 1.29 17.77
CA ASP A 19 -16.56 1.10 19.21
C ASP A 19 -17.87 1.45 19.93
N ALA A 20 -18.25 0.63 20.91
CA ALA A 20 -19.50 0.78 21.64
C ALA A 20 -19.64 2.12 22.39
N TYR A 21 -18.55 2.84 22.63
CA TYR A 21 -18.63 4.15 23.30
C TYR A 21 -19.16 5.23 22.36
N PHE A 22 -19.06 5.10 21.03
CA PHE A 22 -19.67 6.05 20.11
C PHE A 22 -21.19 5.96 20.15
N GLU A 23 -21.77 4.75 20.10
CA GLU A 23 -23.22 4.56 20.27
C GLU A 23 -23.73 5.15 21.59
N ARG A 24 -22.98 4.95 22.68
CA ARG A 24 -23.32 5.51 24.00
C ARG A 24 -23.20 7.03 24.02
N THR A 25 -22.23 7.58 23.30
CA THR A 25 -22.00 9.03 23.19
C THR A 25 -23.11 9.70 22.40
N GLU A 26 -23.50 9.12 21.26
CA GLU A 26 -24.63 9.62 20.49
C GLU A 26 -25.93 9.59 21.32
N ALA A 27 -26.24 8.47 21.97
CA ALA A 27 -27.43 8.38 22.82
C ALA A 27 -27.44 9.43 23.95
N ALA A 28 -26.27 9.72 24.52
CA ALA A 28 -26.13 10.76 25.55
C ALA A 28 -26.33 12.17 24.97
N LEU A 29 -25.77 12.44 23.79
CA LEU A 29 -25.90 13.72 23.08
C LEU A 29 -27.35 13.95 22.62
N GLU A 30 -28.00 12.94 22.05
CA GLU A 30 -29.42 12.97 21.67
C GLU A 30 -30.31 13.23 22.89
N ALA A 31 -30.09 12.51 24.00
CA ALA A 31 -30.83 12.72 25.24
C ALA A 31 -30.63 14.13 25.83
N ALA A 32 -29.47 14.73 25.60
CA ALA A 32 -29.15 16.10 25.98
C ALA A 32 -29.65 17.16 24.97
N GLY A 33 -30.20 16.75 23.82
CA GLY A 33 -30.58 17.65 22.73
C GLY A 33 -29.39 18.39 22.13
N ARG A 34 -28.23 17.72 22.03
CA ARG A 34 -26.96 18.29 21.55
C ARG A 34 -26.50 17.59 20.29
N ASN A 35 -26.26 18.36 19.24
CA ASN A 35 -25.60 17.92 18.01
C ASN A 35 -24.91 19.12 17.37
N PRO A 36 -23.81 19.63 17.96
CA PRO A 36 -23.15 20.82 17.45
C PRO A 36 -22.54 20.56 16.08
N ARG A 37 -22.33 21.63 15.30
CA ARG A 37 -21.41 21.55 14.15
C ARG A 37 -19.99 21.55 14.68
N VAL A 38 -19.18 20.63 14.19
CA VAL A 38 -17.79 20.49 14.60
C VAL A 38 -16.89 20.43 13.38
N VAL A 39 -15.63 20.81 13.57
CA VAL A 39 -14.53 20.45 12.68
C VAL A 39 -13.72 19.39 13.40
N ALA A 40 -13.54 18.24 12.77
CA ALA A 40 -12.67 17.17 13.23
C ALA A 40 -11.54 16.95 12.23
N GLU A 41 -10.36 16.61 12.73
CA GLU A 41 -9.16 16.39 11.94
C GLU A 41 -8.56 15.01 12.23
N VAL A 42 -8.11 14.34 11.18
CA VAL A 42 -7.36 13.08 11.26
C VAL A 42 -5.87 13.41 11.21
N THR A 43 -5.13 13.06 12.25
CA THR A 43 -3.68 13.34 12.39
C THR A 43 -2.96 12.12 12.93
N ALA A 44 -1.76 11.81 12.39
CA ALA A 44 -0.81 10.92 13.06
C ALA A 44 0.02 11.78 14.04
N ASP A 45 0.80 12.69 13.47
CA ASP A 45 1.52 13.74 14.19
C ASP A 45 0.99 15.13 13.92
N GLN A 46 1.19 16.04 14.87
CA GLN A 46 0.63 17.40 14.80
C GLN A 46 1.58 18.42 14.19
N PHE A 47 2.87 18.12 14.24
CA PHE A 47 3.92 18.98 13.74
C PHE A 47 4.83 18.15 12.84
N PRO A 48 5.34 18.73 11.75
CA PRO A 48 6.36 18.12 10.91
C PRO A 48 7.56 17.67 11.76
N ASP A 49 7.93 16.40 11.65
CA ASP A 49 9.10 15.81 12.32
C ASP A 49 10.19 15.32 11.35
N GLY A 50 9.91 15.33 10.04
CA GLY A 50 10.79 14.87 8.98
C GLY A 50 10.71 13.36 8.69
N GLU A 51 9.91 12.59 9.44
CA GLU A 51 9.65 11.18 9.18
C GLU A 51 8.40 11.05 8.31
N PHE A 52 8.59 10.95 6.99
CA PHE A 52 7.48 10.93 6.04
C PHE A 52 6.83 9.55 5.92
N GLU A 53 5.50 9.56 5.91
CA GLU A 53 4.62 8.44 5.63
C GLU A 53 3.76 8.73 4.39
N LEU A 54 3.38 7.69 3.63
CA LEU A 54 2.58 7.81 2.42
C LEU A 54 1.09 7.67 2.74
N PHE A 55 0.28 8.69 2.43
CA PHE A 55 -1.15 8.65 2.68
C PHE A 55 -1.89 7.74 1.70
N ALA A 56 -2.66 6.79 2.23
CA ALA A 56 -3.48 5.85 1.47
C ALA A 56 -4.79 5.48 2.18
N GLY A 57 -5.72 4.89 1.42
CA GLY A 57 -7.06 4.50 1.89
C GLY A 57 -8.15 5.55 1.66
N LEU A 58 -7.84 6.62 0.91
CA LEU A 58 -8.75 7.76 0.75
C LEU A 58 -10.08 7.37 0.08
N GLY A 59 -10.05 6.51 -0.93
CA GLY A 59 -11.27 6.09 -1.64
C GLY A 59 -12.31 5.45 -0.71
N ASP A 60 -11.88 4.54 0.17
CA ASP A 60 -12.76 3.90 1.15
C ASP A 60 -13.27 4.89 2.21
N ALA A 61 -12.42 5.84 2.63
CA ALA A 61 -12.79 6.91 3.55
C ALA A 61 -13.86 7.85 2.94
N VAL A 62 -13.70 8.22 1.66
CA VAL A 62 -14.67 9.05 0.92
C VAL A 62 -16.00 8.30 0.76
N GLU A 63 -15.97 7.03 0.35
CA GLU A 63 -17.18 6.20 0.24
C GLU A 63 -17.89 6.00 1.60
N LEU A 64 -17.12 5.90 2.68
CA LEU A 64 -17.67 5.82 4.04
C LEU A 64 -18.40 7.11 4.43
N LEU A 65 -17.92 8.27 4.00
CA LEU A 65 -18.50 9.57 4.36
C LEU A 65 -19.59 10.04 3.38
N ALA A 66 -19.61 9.52 2.15
CA ALA A 66 -20.57 9.90 1.11
C ALA A 66 -22.03 9.75 1.58
N GLY A 67 -22.88 10.67 1.13
CA GLY A 67 -24.32 10.74 1.43
C GLY A 67 -24.67 11.24 2.83
N ARG A 68 -23.70 11.75 3.60
CA ARG A 68 -23.91 12.28 4.96
C ARG A 68 -23.85 13.80 4.97
N ASP A 69 -24.46 14.40 5.99
CA ASP A 69 -24.48 15.85 6.19
C ASP A 69 -23.12 16.36 6.69
N VAL A 70 -22.09 16.23 5.84
CA VAL A 70 -20.71 16.63 6.12
C VAL A 70 -20.05 17.22 4.87
N ASP A 71 -19.11 18.12 5.10
CA ASP A 71 -18.07 18.48 4.15
C ASP A 71 -16.77 17.78 4.58
N ALA A 72 -15.94 17.39 3.60
CA ALA A 72 -14.63 16.84 3.90
C ALA A 72 -13.57 17.34 2.92
N ASP A 73 -12.40 17.67 3.48
CA ASP A 73 -11.16 17.96 2.75
C ASP A 73 -10.12 16.91 3.13
N ALA A 74 -9.26 16.53 2.20
CA ALA A 74 -8.16 15.61 2.48
C ALA A 74 -6.94 15.97 1.66
N ILE A 75 -5.76 15.52 2.11
CA ILE A 75 -4.62 15.47 1.21
C ILE A 75 -4.90 14.37 0.17
N PRO A 76 -4.54 14.58 -1.10
CA PRO A 76 -4.75 13.56 -2.11
C PRO A 76 -3.97 12.27 -1.78
N GLU A 77 -4.55 11.12 -2.11
CA GLU A 77 -3.87 9.83 -1.94
C GLU A 77 -2.54 9.80 -2.70
N GLY A 78 -1.52 9.19 -2.10
CA GLY A 78 -0.16 9.21 -2.64
C GLY A 78 0.63 10.47 -2.28
N ARG A 79 0.12 11.38 -1.43
CA ARG A 79 0.96 12.43 -0.82
C ARG A 79 1.71 11.90 0.39
N LEU A 80 2.95 12.34 0.55
CA LEU A 80 3.71 12.10 1.76
C LEU A 80 3.30 13.12 2.83
N PHE A 81 3.22 12.70 4.08
CA PHE A 81 2.96 13.53 5.26
C PHE A 81 3.93 13.21 6.39
N ASP A 82 4.39 14.21 7.14
CA ASP A 82 5.23 14.05 8.35
C ASP A 82 4.64 14.84 9.54
N GLY A 83 3.38 15.29 9.41
CA GLY A 83 2.66 16.03 10.42
C GLY A 83 1.49 16.85 9.87
N GLY A 84 0.64 17.31 10.78
CA GLY A 84 -0.59 18.01 10.43
C GLY A 84 -1.72 17.06 10.04
N PRO A 85 -2.92 17.60 9.75
CA PRO A 85 -4.05 16.77 9.40
C PRO A 85 -3.98 16.26 7.96
N VAL A 86 -4.29 14.98 7.76
CA VAL A 86 -4.43 14.34 6.43
C VAL A 86 -5.86 14.40 5.91
N MET A 87 -6.84 14.58 6.81
CA MET A 87 -8.25 14.77 6.48
C MET A 87 -8.90 15.71 7.51
N ARG A 88 -9.83 16.54 7.04
CA ARG A 88 -10.66 17.44 7.83
C ARG A 88 -12.13 17.18 7.49
N ILE A 89 -12.96 16.98 8.50
CA ILE A 89 -14.40 16.71 8.37
C ILE A 89 -15.16 17.80 9.11
N GLU A 90 -16.11 18.43 8.45
CA GLU A 90 -16.98 19.45 9.02
C GLU A 90 -18.45 19.04 8.92
N GLY A 91 -19.20 19.12 10.01
CA GLY A 91 -20.63 18.80 10.01
C GLY A 91 -21.21 18.61 11.41
N PRO A 92 -22.50 18.27 11.54
CA PRO A 92 -23.06 17.88 12.83
C PRO A 92 -22.35 16.63 13.34
N TYR A 93 -21.87 16.64 14.58
CA TYR A 93 -21.05 15.52 15.09
C TYR A 93 -21.74 14.16 14.99
N LEU A 94 -23.05 14.09 15.24
CA LEU A 94 -23.83 12.84 15.14
C LEU A 94 -23.94 12.29 13.70
N ALA A 95 -23.57 13.07 12.67
CA ALA A 95 -23.57 12.58 11.28
C ALA A 95 -22.42 11.61 11.01
N PHE A 96 -21.33 11.67 11.79
CA PHE A 96 -20.12 10.89 11.54
C PHE A 96 -19.46 10.27 12.78
N ALA A 97 -19.94 10.56 13.99
CA ALA A 97 -19.35 10.05 15.24
C ALA A 97 -19.07 8.54 15.25
N ARG A 98 -20.06 7.71 14.85
CA ARG A 98 -19.91 6.24 14.76
C ARG A 98 -19.00 5.74 13.63
N LEU A 99 -18.56 6.61 12.74
CA LEU A 99 -17.74 6.20 11.59
C LEU A 99 -16.25 6.21 11.91
N GLU A 100 -15.85 6.82 13.03
CA GLU A 100 -14.46 7.06 13.39
C GLU A 100 -13.63 5.76 13.36
N THR A 101 -14.09 4.69 14.01
CA THR A 101 -13.37 3.41 14.03
C THR A 101 -13.10 2.86 12.62
N SER A 102 -14.10 2.92 11.73
CA SER A 102 -13.95 2.43 10.35
C SER A 102 -13.12 3.37 9.48
N LEU A 103 -13.31 4.68 9.64
CA LEU A 103 -12.56 5.71 8.92
C LEU A 103 -11.07 5.60 9.20
N LEU A 104 -10.68 5.56 10.48
CA LEU A 104 -9.28 5.38 10.87
C LEU A 104 -8.76 4.02 10.39
N GLY A 105 -9.57 2.96 10.49
CA GLY A 105 -9.21 1.64 9.99
C GLY A 105 -8.88 1.59 8.49
N PHE A 106 -9.59 2.35 7.66
CA PHE A 106 -9.30 2.47 6.23
C PHE A 106 -7.99 3.20 5.94
N LEU A 107 -7.69 4.24 6.71
CA LEU A 107 -6.52 5.09 6.48
C LEU A 107 -5.23 4.51 7.08
N SER A 108 -5.29 4.02 8.31
CA SER A 108 -4.10 3.64 9.11
C SER A 108 -3.26 2.55 8.47
N HIS A 109 -3.85 1.39 8.20
CA HIS A 109 -3.08 0.25 7.71
C HIS A 109 -2.74 0.40 6.23
N ALA A 110 -3.63 1.01 5.44
CA ALA A 110 -3.35 1.31 4.04
C ALA A 110 -2.13 2.23 3.91
N SER A 111 -2.05 3.29 4.72
CA SER A 111 -0.91 4.21 4.72
C SER A 111 0.40 3.52 5.15
N GLY A 112 0.37 2.67 6.18
CA GLY A 112 1.53 1.88 6.60
C GLY A 112 2.04 0.93 5.49
N MET A 113 1.13 0.18 4.86
CA MET A 113 1.47 -0.72 3.76
C MET A 113 1.98 0.04 2.52
N ALA A 114 1.37 1.18 2.20
CA ALA A 114 1.78 2.01 1.06
C ALA A 114 3.17 2.63 1.30
N THR A 115 3.46 3.05 2.53
CA THR A 115 4.79 3.55 2.94
C THR A 115 5.85 2.46 2.77
N ALA A 116 5.60 1.26 3.28
CA ALA A 116 6.53 0.13 3.12
C ALA A 116 6.75 -0.24 1.64
N ALA A 117 5.70 -0.17 0.81
CA ALA A 117 5.85 -0.37 -0.63
C ALA A 117 6.69 0.73 -1.29
N LEU A 118 6.50 2.01 -0.91
CA LEU A 118 7.31 3.12 -1.40
C LEU A 118 8.78 2.98 -1.02
N ASP A 119 9.09 2.54 0.21
CA ASP A 119 10.46 2.27 0.65
C ASP A 119 11.15 1.23 -0.24
N CYS A 120 10.42 0.16 -0.60
CA CYS A 120 10.90 -0.84 -1.55
C CYS A 120 11.08 -0.25 -2.96
N ARG A 121 10.14 0.57 -3.44
CA ARG A 121 10.22 1.20 -4.76
C ARG A 121 11.43 2.12 -4.87
N VAL A 122 11.68 2.98 -3.89
CA VAL A 122 12.84 3.89 -3.86
C VAL A 122 14.16 3.14 -3.68
N ALA A 123 14.16 2.02 -2.94
CA ALA A 123 15.31 1.12 -2.92
C ALA A 123 15.59 0.52 -4.31
N ALA A 124 14.52 0.20 -5.04
CA ALA A 124 14.41 -0.53 -6.29
C ALA A 124 14.46 0.16 -7.67
N PRO A 125 14.61 1.47 -7.88
CA PRO A 125 13.79 2.28 -8.82
C PRO A 125 13.58 1.76 -10.25
N GLU A 126 14.54 1.06 -10.83
CA GLU A 126 14.48 0.54 -12.21
C GLU A 126 14.01 -0.93 -12.32
N SER A 127 13.99 -1.67 -11.21
CA SER A 127 13.61 -3.09 -11.20
C SER A 127 12.10 -3.27 -11.17
N GLN A 128 11.60 -4.38 -11.69
CA GLN A 128 10.19 -4.76 -11.50
C GLN A 128 9.96 -5.22 -10.05
N ILE A 129 8.87 -4.77 -9.42
CA ILE A 129 8.51 -5.15 -8.05
C ILE A 129 7.04 -5.60 -8.01
N LEU A 130 6.81 -6.82 -7.53
CA LEU A 130 5.49 -7.43 -7.41
C LEU A 130 5.14 -7.71 -5.95
N SER A 131 3.89 -7.44 -5.58
CA SER A 131 3.35 -7.78 -4.25
C SER A 131 2.90 -9.23 -4.18
N PHE A 132 3.50 -9.98 -3.24
CA PHE A 132 3.18 -11.36 -2.87
C PHE A 132 2.71 -11.48 -1.41
N GLY A 133 2.29 -10.35 -0.81
CA GLY A 133 2.03 -10.21 0.63
C GLY A 133 0.69 -10.77 1.12
N ALA A 134 -0.32 -10.92 0.26
CA ALA A 134 -1.69 -11.31 0.63
C ALA A 134 -1.80 -12.52 1.58
N ARG A 135 -0.86 -13.48 1.51
CA ARG A 135 -0.86 -14.70 2.32
C ARG A 135 -0.60 -14.49 3.83
N HIS A 136 -0.12 -13.32 4.25
CA HIS A 136 0.20 -13.04 5.66
C HIS A 136 -0.94 -12.34 6.41
N VAL A 137 -1.97 -11.89 5.71
CA VAL A 137 -3.11 -11.16 6.30
C VAL A 137 -4.40 -11.96 6.18
N HIS A 138 -5.46 -11.49 6.83
CA HIS A 138 -6.79 -12.06 6.67
C HIS A 138 -7.25 -11.92 5.20
N PRO A 139 -7.87 -12.95 4.58
CA PRO A 139 -8.27 -12.93 3.17
C PRO A 139 -9.13 -11.73 2.77
N ALA A 140 -9.97 -11.25 3.68
CA ALA A 140 -10.83 -10.08 3.46
C ALA A 140 -10.07 -8.74 3.30
N MET A 141 -8.79 -8.67 3.71
CA MET A 141 -7.95 -7.47 3.60
C MET A 141 -7.06 -7.47 2.37
N THR A 142 -7.03 -8.56 1.59
CA THR A 142 -6.06 -8.73 0.50
C THR A 142 -6.14 -7.62 -0.55
N ALA A 143 -7.34 -7.12 -0.87
CA ALA A 143 -7.47 -5.98 -1.76
C ALA A 143 -6.84 -4.69 -1.21
N ALA A 144 -6.92 -4.45 0.10
CA ALA A 144 -6.24 -3.31 0.73
C ALA A 144 -4.72 -3.45 0.64
N VAL A 145 -4.17 -4.66 0.83
CA VAL A 145 -2.73 -4.94 0.66
C VAL A 145 -2.29 -4.61 -0.76
N GLU A 146 -2.95 -5.20 -1.77
CA GLU A 146 -2.51 -5.05 -3.16
C GLU A 146 -2.71 -3.62 -3.66
N ARG A 147 -3.80 -2.95 -3.28
CA ARG A 147 -4.01 -1.54 -3.63
C ARG A 147 -2.95 -0.65 -3.00
N SER A 148 -2.61 -0.86 -1.73
CA SER A 148 -1.57 -0.06 -1.04
C SER A 148 -0.19 -0.27 -1.67
N ALA A 149 0.13 -1.50 -2.07
CA ALA A 149 1.37 -1.80 -2.79
C ALA A 149 1.47 -1.03 -4.12
N LEU A 150 0.37 -0.96 -4.87
CA LEU A 150 0.29 -0.19 -6.11
C LEU A 150 0.41 1.32 -5.87
N VAL A 151 -0.24 1.86 -4.83
CA VAL A 151 -0.09 3.27 -4.44
C VAL A 151 1.38 3.58 -4.14
N GLY A 152 2.07 2.69 -3.42
CA GLY A 152 3.52 2.81 -3.16
C GLY A 152 4.44 2.58 -4.36
N GLY A 153 3.89 2.27 -5.54
CA GLY A 153 4.66 2.18 -6.78
C GLY A 153 5.10 0.78 -7.20
N PHE A 154 4.51 -0.28 -6.66
CA PHE A 154 4.74 -1.63 -7.20
C PHE A 154 4.09 -1.78 -8.57
N ASP A 155 4.72 -2.59 -9.42
CA ASP A 155 4.31 -2.82 -10.81
C ASP A 155 3.10 -3.76 -10.93
N GLY A 156 2.88 -4.60 -9.91
CA GLY A 156 1.79 -5.57 -9.92
C GLY A 156 1.69 -6.39 -8.63
N PHE A 157 0.81 -7.39 -8.67
CA PHE A 157 0.49 -8.26 -7.55
C PHE A 157 -0.03 -9.61 -8.02
N SER A 158 -0.07 -10.60 -7.14
CA SER A 158 -0.43 -11.99 -7.49
C SER A 158 -1.84 -12.45 -7.09
N HIS A 159 -2.58 -11.64 -6.32
CA HIS A 159 -3.86 -12.07 -5.76
C HIS A 159 -5.06 -11.84 -6.69
N VAL A 160 -5.61 -12.93 -7.25
CA VAL A 160 -6.68 -12.92 -8.27
C VAL A 160 -7.92 -12.13 -7.85
N ALA A 161 -8.54 -12.48 -6.71
CA ALA A 161 -9.77 -11.82 -6.27
C ALA A 161 -9.56 -10.34 -5.88
N ALA A 162 -8.33 -9.97 -5.48
CA ALA A 162 -8.00 -8.56 -5.26
C ALA A 162 -7.92 -7.82 -6.60
N GLY A 163 -7.38 -8.46 -7.63
CA GLY A 163 -7.31 -7.90 -8.97
C GLY A 163 -8.67 -7.69 -9.62
N GLU A 164 -9.62 -8.59 -9.39
CA GLU A 164 -11.02 -8.39 -9.81
C GLU A 164 -11.64 -7.15 -9.18
N LEU A 165 -11.37 -6.89 -7.90
CA LEU A 165 -11.89 -5.72 -7.18
C LEU A 165 -11.18 -4.42 -7.59
N ILE A 166 -9.86 -4.47 -7.79
CA ILE A 166 -9.02 -3.32 -8.17
C ILE A 166 -9.17 -2.98 -9.67
N GLY A 167 -9.63 -3.93 -10.49
CA GLY A 167 -9.68 -3.79 -11.94
C GLY A 167 -8.31 -3.93 -12.62
N ARG A 168 -7.38 -4.68 -12.02
CA ARG A 168 -6.04 -4.98 -12.56
C ARG A 168 -5.80 -6.47 -12.59
N ALA A 169 -5.17 -6.98 -13.66
CA ALA A 169 -4.85 -8.39 -13.77
C ALA A 169 -3.79 -8.78 -12.73
N ALA A 170 -4.03 -9.87 -12.00
CA ALA A 170 -3.02 -10.47 -11.15
C ALA A 170 -1.97 -11.18 -12.01
N SER A 171 -0.70 -11.02 -11.65
CA SER A 171 0.44 -11.70 -12.27
C SER A 171 1.22 -12.50 -11.22
N GLY A 172 1.64 -13.70 -11.58
CA GLY A 172 2.39 -14.58 -10.70
C GLY A 172 3.06 -15.69 -11.48
N THR A 173 4.07 -16.28 -10.86
CA THR A 173 4.84 -17.38 -11.47
C THR A 173 4.39 -18.73 -10.93
N MET A 174 5.01 -19.81 -11.41
CA MET A 174 4.78 -21.14 -10.86
C MET A 174 5.18 -21.25 -9.37
N PRO A 175 4.41 -21.98 -8.54
CA PRO A 175 4.79 -22.29 -7.16
C PRO A 175 5.65 -23.57 -7.07
N HIS A 176 6.42 -23.74 -5.99
CA HIS A 176 7.14 -24.99 -5.71
C HIS A 176 6.24 -26.23 -5.74
N ALA A 177 4.96 -26.06 -5.39
CA ALA A 177 3.97 -27.12 -5.41
C ALA A 177 3.88 -27.81 -6.79
N LEU A 178 4.08 -27.08 -7.89
CA LEU A 178 4.07 -27.65 -9.23
C LEU A 178 5.18 -28.69 -9.39
N ALA A 179 6.45 -28.30 -9.21
CA ALA A 179 7.59 -29.21 -9.30
C ALA A 179 7.48 -30.37 -8.29
N ILE A 180 6.97 -30.11 -7.08
CA ILE A 180 6.75 -31.14 -6.06
C ILE A 180 5.68 -32.16 -6.49
N CYS A 181 4.62 -31.75 -7.18
CA CYS A 181 3.58 -32.65 -7.68
C CYS A 181 4.10 -33.62 -8.76
N PHE A 182 5.08 -33.21 -9.56
CA PHE A 182 5.77 -34.07 -10.52
C PHE A 182 6.83 -34.95 -9.85
N GLY A 183 7.44 -34.46 -8.77
CA GLY A 183 8.38 -35.20 -7.94
C GLY A 183 9.84 -34.86 -8.22
N ARG A 184 10.72 -35.35 -7.35
CA ARG A 184 12.17 -35.07 -7.44
C ARG A 184 12.76 -35.67 -8.71
N GLY A 185 13.46 -34.85 -9.50
CA GLY A 185 14.07 -35.25 -10.76
C GLY A 185 13.17 -35.06 -11.98
N GLU A 186 11.95 -34.53 -11.79
CA GLU A 186 10.96 -34.30 -12.85
C GLU A 186 10.63 -32.80 -13.02
N GLN A 187 11.56 -31.91 -12.65
CA GLN A 187 11.36 -30.46 -12.77
C GLN A 187 11.08 -30.04 -14.22
N GLU A 188 11.76 -30.63 -15.20
CA GLU A 188 11.56 -30.35 -16.62
C GLU A 188 10.16 -30.75 -17.10
N ALA A 189 9.62 -31.85 -16.59
CA ALA A 189 8.25 -32.25 -16.89
C ALA A 189 7.25 -31.25 -16.29
N ALA A 190 7.54 -30.73 -15.10
CA ALA A 190 6.73 -29.70 -14.45
C ALA A 190 6.74 -28.37 -15.21
N TRP A 191 7.92 -27.90 -15.65
CA TRP A 191 8.06 -26.68 -16.44
C TRP A 191 7.34 -26.78 -17.79
N ARG A 192 7.50 -27.89 -18.53
CA ARG A 192 6.75 -28.12 -19.79
C ARG A 192 5.24 -28.13 -19.56
N ALA A 193 4.78 -28.76 -18.48
CA ALA A 193 3.36 -28.79 -18.17
C ALA A 193 2.80 -27.39 -17.83
N TYR A 194 3.62 -26.51 -17.24
CA TYR A 194 3.23 -25.11 -17.04
C TYR A 194 3.13 -24.38 -18.37
N ASP A 195 4.14 -24.48 -19.22
CA ASP A 195 4.16 -23.82 -20.52
C ASP A 195 2.96 -24.23 -21.40
N GLU A 196 2.66 -25.53 -21.47
CA GLU A 196 1.53 -26.08 -22.24
C GLU A 196 0.15 -25.71 -21.64
N GLY A 197 0.08 -25.54 -20.31
CA GLY A 197 -1.18 -25.42 -19.57
C GLY A 197 -1.56 -24.00 -19.18
N ALA A 198 -0.60 -23.09 -19.03
CA ALA A 198 -0.82 -21.71 -18.64
C ALA A 198 -1.37 -20.87 -19.81
N PRO A 199 -2.13 -19.79 -19.53
CA PRO A 199 -2.54 -18.84 -20.56
C PRO A 199 -1.35 -18.32 -21.39
N ALA A 200 -1.59 -18.04 -22.68
CA ALA A 200 -0.52 -17.61 -23.59
C ALA A 200 0.11 -16.25 -23.21
N ASP A 201 -0.62 -15.42 -22.46
CA ASP A 201 -0.18 -14.12 -21.95
C ASP A 201 0.45 -14.18 -20.55
N ALA A 202 0.47 -15.35 -19.91
CA ALA A 202 1.15 -15.54 -18.63
C ALA A 202 2.67 -15.70 -18.85
N PRO A 203 3.52 -15.02 -18.07
CA PRO A 203 4.96 -15.15 -18.23
C PRO A 203 5.46 -16.53 -17.76
N ARG A 204 6.36 -17.14 -18.53
CA ARG A 204 7.04 -18.40 -18.23
C ARG A 204 8.26 -18.11 -17.37
N ILE A 205 8.01 -17.85 -16.09
CA ILE A 205 9.08 -17.68 -15.09
C ILE A 205 9.29 -18.98 -14.32
N ALA A 206 10.39 -19.68 -14.60
CA ALA A 206 10.72 -20.97 -13.99
C ALA A 206 11.23 -20.81 -12.54
N LEU A 207 10.62 -21.52 -11.59
CA LEU A 207 11.08 -21.53 -10.20
C LEU A 207 12.23 -22.54 -10.03
N CYS A 208 13.43 -22.04 -9.70
CA CYS A 208 14.69 -22.78 -9.83
C CYS A 208 15.43 -22.95 -8.49
N ASP A 209 14.72 -23.33 -7.44
CA ASP A 209 15.30 -23.62 -6.11
C ASP A 209 14.51 -24.72 -5.36
N THR A 210 13.86 -25.63 -6.10
CA THR A 210 12.95 -26.61 -5.48
C THR A 210 13.70 -27.82 -4.89
N TYR A 211 14.61 -28.43 -5.64
CA TYR A 211 15.24 -29.70 -5.25
C TYR A 211 16.76 -29.76 -5.38
N SER A 212 17.33 -29.10 -6.40
CA SER A 212 18.76 -28.98 -6.62
C SER A 212 19.23 -27.53 -6.48
N ASP A 213 20.53 -27.34 -6.70
CA ASP A 213 21.20 -26.04 -6.71
C ASP A 213 20.59 -25.09 -7.75
N GLU A 214 20.58 -23.80 -7.45
CA GLU A 214 19.97 -22.77 -8.28
C GLU A 214 20.54 -22.76 -9.70
N VAL A 215 21.86 -22.88 -9.86
CA VAL A 215 22.50 -22.91 -11.17
C VAL A 215 22.06 -24.16 -11.96
N ASP A 216 21.99 -25.32 -11.31
CA ASP A 216 21.55 -26.56 -11.95
C ASP A 216 20.11 -26.46 -12.45
N GLU A 217 19.18 -25.98 -11.63
CA GLU A 217 17.78 -25.86 -12.04
C GLU A 217 17.59 -24.78 -13.11
N VAL A 218 18.29 -23.64 -13.03
CA VAL A 218 18.23 -22.59 -14.06
C VAL A 218 18.69 -23.12 -15.42
N LEU A 219 19.84 -23.79 -15.49
CA LEU A 219 20.34 -24.31 -16.76
C LEU A 219 19.42 -25.39 -17.35
N ARG A 220 18.84 -26.24 -16.51
CA ARG A 220 17.86 -27.23 -16.95
C ARG A 220 16.56 -26.58 -17.44
N ALA A 221 16.13 -25.47 -16.83
CA ALA A 221 14.94 -24.72 -17.26
C ALA A 221 15.17 -24.08 -18.64
N VAL A 222 16.32 -23.45 -18.84
CA VAL A 222 16.76 -22.90 -20.13
C VAL A 222 16.78 -23.97 -21.22
N GLU A 223 17.40 -25.13 -20.97
CA GLU A 223 17.41 -26.23 -21.94
C GLU A 223 16.02 -26.81 -22.23
N THR A 224 15.11 -26.72 -21.26
CA THR A 224 13.77 -27.33 -21.33
C THR A 224 12.77 -26.48 -22.09
N LEU A 225 12.76 -25.18 -21.82
CA LEU A 225 11.78 -24.24 -22.33
C LEU A 225 12.31 -23.43 -23.51
N GLY A 226 13.64 -23.27 -23.65
CA GLY A 226 14.25 -22.58 -24.78
C GLY A 226 13.69 -21.17 -24.94
N ASP A 227 13.26 -20.85 -26.17
CA ASP A 227 12.71 -19.53 -26.54
C ASP A 227 11.40 -19.18 -25.81
N ASP A 228 10.72 -20.16 -25.20
CA ASP A 228 9.49 -19.94 -24.44
C ASP A 228 9.76 -19.51 -22.98
N LEU A 229 11.02 -19.49 -22.51
CA LEU A 229 11.39 -19.07 -21.15
C LEU A 229 11.55 -17.55 -21.07
N ASP A 230 10.66 -16.87 -20.34
CA ASP A 230 10.79 -15.42 -20.12
C ASP A 230 11.80 -15.09 -19.00
N GLY A 231 11.98 -15.99 -18.03
CA GLY A 231 12.88 -15.74 -16.90
C GLY A 231 12.92 -16.87 -15.88
N VAL A 232 13.72 -16.67 -14.83
CA VAL A 232 13.84 -17.59 -13.69
C VAL A 232 13.55 -16.86 -12.39
N ARG A 233 12.98 -17.56 -11.40
CA ARG A 233 12.79 -17.04 -10.05
C ARG A 233 13.56 -17.88 -9.05
N LEU A 234 14.27 -17.22 -8.13
CA LEU A 234 14.91 -17.82 -6.97
C LEU A 234 14.18 -17.40 -5.69
N ASP A 235 13.61 -18.35 -4.95
CA ASP A 235 12.98 -18.13 -3.63
C ASP A 235 13.84 -18.70 -2.49
N THR A 236 15.17 -18.76 -2.71
CA THR A 236 16.13 -19.51 -1.89
C THR A 236 15.92 -19.25 -0.41
N THR A 237 15.51 -20.28 0.35
CA THR A 237 15.16 -20.11 1.77
C THR A 237 16.36 -19.69 2.63
N GLY A 238 16.12 -19.04 3.77
CA GLY A 238 17.19 -18.58 4.68
C GLY A 238 18.17 -19.66 5.18
N SER A 239 17.79 -20.94 5.12
CA SER A 239 18.68 -22.07 5.47
C SER A 239 19.72 -22.40 4.38
N ARG A 240 19.50 -21.89 3.16
CA ARG A 240 20.33 -22.09 1.96
C ARG A 240 20.92 -20.78 1.44
N ARG A 241 20.30 -19.65 1.78
CA ARG A 241 20.70 -18.29 1.42
C ARG A 241 21.92 -17.81 2.22
N GLY A 242 23.09 -18.40 1.92
CA GLY A 242 24.36 -18.03 2.55
C GLY A 242 24.79 -16.60 2.17
N ASP A 243 25.12 -16.40 0.90
CA ASP A 243 25.39 -15.10 0.29
C ASP A 243 24.49 -14.98 -0.94
N PHE A 244 23.34 -14.33 -0.79
CA PHE A 244 22.32 -14.33 -1.84
C PHE A 244 22.77 -13.57 -3.08
N ARG A 245 23.45 -12.44 -2.89
CA ARG A 245 24.03 -11.66 -3.98
C ARG A 245 25.04 -12.48 -4.77
N HIS A 246 25.86 -13.29 -4.09
CA HIS A 246 26.79 -14.19 -4.78
C HIS A 246 26.05 -15.27 -5.59
N ILE A 247 25.04 -15.94 -5.00
CA ILE A 247 24.23 -16.97 -5.69
C ILE A 247 23.59 -16.39 -6.95
N VAL A 248 22.96 -15.21 -6.85
CA VAL A 248 22.32 -14.54 -7.98
C VAL A 248 23.33 -14.17 -9.07
N ARG A 249 24.51 -13.66 -8.69
CA ARG A 249 25.58 -13.35 -9.65
C ARG A 249 26.16 -14.60 -10.32
N GLU A 250 26.19 -15.73 -9.61
CA GLU A 250 26.58 -17.02 -10.16
C GLU A 250 25.58 -17.48 -11.22
N VAL A 251 24.28 -17.35 -10.94
CA VAL A 251 23.20 -17.62 -11.91
C VAL A 251 23.33 -16.72 -13.15
N GLY A 252 23.45 -15.40 -12.97
CA GLY A 252 23.61 -14.46 -14.08
C GLY A 252 24.87 -14.76 -14.92
N TRP A 253 25.99 -15.03 -14.27
CA TRP A 253 27.22 -15.42 -14.97
C TRP A 253 27.05 -16.69 -15.82
N GLU A 254 26.37 -17.71 -15.29
CA GLU A 254 26.19 -18.98 -16.00
C GLU A 254 25.19 -18.87 -17.16
N LEU A 255 24.20 -17.98 -17.06
CA LEU A 255 23.33 -17.58 -18.17
C LEU A 255 24.13 -16.86 -19.27
N ASP A 256 24.88 -15.82 -18.91
CA ASP A 256 25.73 -15.04 -19.82
C ASP A 256 26.75 -15.93 -20.55
N ALA A 257 27.44 -16.82 -19.81
CA ALA A 257 28.46 -17.71 -20.35
C ALA A 257 27.90 -18.68 -21.42
N ARG A 258 26.59 -18.89 -21.45
CA ARG A 258 25.88 -19.73 -22.42
C ARG A 258 25.09 -18.91 -23.44
N GLY A 259 25.14 -17.59 -23.36
CA GLY A 259 24.48 -16.68 -24.30
C GLY A 259 22.98 -16.50 -24.06
N HIS A 260 22.54 -16.62 -22.80
CA HIS A 260 21.15 -16.43 -22.37
C HIS A 260 20.97 -15.12 -21.58
N GLU A 261 21.54 -14.03 -22.10
CA GLU A 261 21.43 -12.67 -21.53
C GLU A 261 19.99 -12.12 -21.60
N ASP A 262 19.10 -12.81 -22.32
CA ASP A 262 17.69 -12.51 -22.52
C ASP A 262 16.75 -13.08 -21.44
N VAL A 263 17.27 -13.96 -20.56
CA VAL A 263 16.49 -14.60 -19.50
C VAL A 263 16.54 -13.74 -18.23
N ASP A 264 15.41 -13.12 -17.88
CA ASP A 264 15.30 -12.30 -16.68
C ASP A 264 15.52 -13.12 -15.39
N VAL A 265 16.16 -12.53 -14.39
CA VAL A 265 16.37 -13.11 -13.06
C VAL A 265 15.52 -12.38 -12.03
N TYR A 266 14.55 -13.09 -11.45
CA TYR A 266 13.68 -12.62 -10.37
C TYR A 266 14.06 -13.25 -9.02
N VAL A 267 13.92 -12.51 -7.94
CA VAL A 267 14.14 -13.04 -6.58
C VAL A 267 12.97 -12.75 -5.65
N SER A 268 12.71 -13.65 -4.70
CA SER A 268 11.67 -13.45 -3.69
C SER A 268 12.07 -14.02 -2.32
N GLY A 269 11.17 -13.86 -1.35
CA GLY A 269 11.26 -14.51 -0.05
C GLY A 269 11.93 -13.63 1.00
N GLY A 270 11.12 -13.04 1.89
CA GLY A 270 11.62 -12.30 3.06
C GLY A 270 12.46 -11.05 2.75
N LEU A 271 12.23 -10.41 1.60
CA LEU A 271 12.98 -9.24 1.15
C LEU A 271 12.41 -7.93 1.72
N GLY A 272 13.30 -6.99 2.05
CA GLY A 272 12.98 -5.60 2.35
C GLY A 272 13.90 -4.61 1.60
N PRO A 273 13.78 -3.29 1.87
CA PRO A 273 14.50 -2.24 1.13
C PRO A 273 16.02 -2.39 1.14
N ALA A 274 16.60 -2.90 2.24
CA ALA A 274 18.04 -3.16 2.30
C ALA A 274 18.48 -4.25 1.31
N ASP A 275 17.72 -5.35 1.23
CA ASP A 275 18.00 -6.44 0.28
C ASP A 275 17.81 -5.97 -1.16
N LEU A 276 16.75 -5.18 -1.42
CA LEU A 276 16.49 -4.60 -2.74
C LEU A 276 17.65 -3.70 -3.20
N ARG A 277 18.15 -2.81 -2.34
CA ARG A 277 19.33 -1.98 -2.66
C ARG A 277 20.58 -2.81 -2.95
N ASP A 278 20.78 -3.90 -2.20
CA ASP A 278 21.92 -4.80 -2.38
C ASP A 278 21.81 -5.67 -3.63
N LEU A 279 20.61 -5.93 -4.16
CA LEU A 279 20.42 -6.88 -5.25
C LEU A 279 20.03 -6.24 -6.60
N ARG A 280 19.54 -4.99 -6.61
CA ARG A 280 18.94 -4.36 -7.80
C ARG A 280 19.82 -4.24 -9.04
N ASP A 281 21.15 -4.32 -8.87
CA ASP A 281 22.11 -4.26 -9.98
C ASP A 281 22.46 -5.65 -10.55
N VAL A 282 21.90 -6.72 -9.98
CA VAL A 282 22.16 -8.11 -10.37
C VAL A 282 20.87 -8.94 -10.58
N VAL A 283 19.68 -8.32 -10.49
CA VAL A 283 18.38 -8.95 -10.77
C VAL A 283 17.50 -7.99 -11.56
N ASP A 284 16.53 -8.54 -12.28
CA ASP A 284 15.57 -7.79 -13.08
C ASP A 284 14.31 -7.45 -12.26
N GLY A 285 13.97 -8.28 -11.27
CA GLY A 285 12.82 -7.99 -10.41
C GLY A 285 12.71 -8.75 -9.10
N PHE A 286 11.73 -8.29 -8.32
CA PHE A 286 11.52 -8.66 -6.92
C PHE A 286 10.08 -9.09 -6.64
N GLY A 287 9.93 -10.18 -5.89
CA GLY A 287 8.68 -10.53 -5.21
C GLY A 287 8.73 -10.16 -3.74
N VAL A 288 8.04 -9.08 -3.34
CA VAL A 288 8.02 -8.59 -1.96
C VAL A 288 6.72 -9.00 -1.27
N GLY A 289 6.83 -9.59 -0.09
CA GLY A 289 5.69 -10.15 0.64
C GLY A 289 5.47 -9.50 2.00
N GLY A 290 5.94 -10.19 3.04
CA GLY A 290 5.67 -9.84 4.44
C GLY A 290 6.11 -8.44 4.86
N TYR A 291 7.12 -7.85 4.22
CA TYR A 291 7.56 -6.48 4.52
C TYR A 291 6.45 -5.46 4.29
N VAL A 292 5.65 -5.63 3.23
CA VAL A 292 4.51 -4.76 2.94
C VAL A 292 3.29 -5.17 3.76
N SER A 293 2.88 -6.44 3.69
CA SER A 293 1.61 -6.88 4.28
C SER A 293 1.57 -6.85 5.80
N ASN A 294 2.74 -6.84 6.46
CA ASN A 294 2.86 -6.77 7.92
C ASN A 294 3.38 -5.41 8.40
N ALA A 295 3.37 -4.39 7.53
CA ALA A 295 3.76 -3.04 7.92
C ALA A 295 2.89 -2.57 9.11
N ASP A 296 3.51 -1.87 10.05
CA ASP A 296 2.78 -1.31 11.18
C ASP A 296 1.78 -0.24 10.66
N PRO A 297 0.51 -0.26 11.12
CA PRO A 297 -0.43 0.79 10.76
C PRO A 297 0.00 2.15 11.31
N VAL A 298 -0.27 3.22 10.56
CA VAL A 298 -0.11 4.60 11.05
C VAL A 298 -1.10 4.86 12.18
N ASP A 299 -0.65 5.42 13.30
CA ASP A 299 -1.46 5.69 14.50
C ASP A 299 -2.31 6.97 14.35
N PHE A 300 -3.16 7.00 13.34
CA PHE A 300 -4.10 8.10 13.12
C PHE A 300 -5.11 8.20 14.27
N ALA A 301 -5.36 9.44 14.68
CA ALA A 301 -6.45 9.79 15.57
C ALA A 301 -7.34 10.84 14.92
N LEU A 302 -8.66 10.73 15.14
CA LEU A 302 -9.63 11.76 14.79
C LEU A 302 -9.96 12.57 16.04
N ASP A 303 -9.77 13.89 15.95
CA ASP A 303 -10.01 14.78 17.08
C ASP A 303 -10.82 15.99 16.65
N ILE A 304 -11.83 16.37 17.46
CA ILE A 304 -12.52 17.64 17.30
C ILE A 304 -11.54 18.77 17.62
N VAL A 305 -11.45 19.75 16.70
CA VAL A 305 -10.59 20.93 16.79
C VAL A 305 -11.39 22.24 16.84
N GLU A 306 -12.67 22.22 16.44
CA GLU A 306 -13.60 23.35 16.57
C GLU A 306 -15.02 22.88 16.90
N VAL A 307 -15.78 23.69 17.65
CA VAL A 307 -17.19 23.46 17.97
C VAL A 307 -17.96 24.76 17.75
N ASP A 308 -18.98 24.73 16.90
CA ASP A 308 -19.83 25.88 16.54
C ASP A 308 -19.01 27.13 16.13
N GLY A 309 -17.88 26.92 15.43
CA GLY A 309 -16.97 27.96 14.95
C GLY A 309 -15.94 28.47 15.97
N GLU A 310 -15.93 27.93 17.19
CA GLU A 310 -14.97 28.29 18.24
C GLU A 310 -13.88 27.21 18.39
N PRO A 311 -12.58 27.57 18.49
CA PRO A 311 -11.51 26.61 18.71
C PRO A 311 -11.70 25.77 19.98
N ALA A 312 -11.71 24.45 19.84
CA ALA A 312 -11.91 23.51 20.95
C ALA A 312 -11.19 22.18 20.69
N ALA A 313 -10.31 21.74 21.60
CA ALA A 313 -9.63 20.45 21.49
C ALA A 313 -9.33 19.84 22.87
N LYS A 314 -9.07 18.52 22.91
CA LYS A 314 -8.60 17.85 24.13
C LYS A 314 -7.15 18.21 24.45
N ARG A 315 -6.73 17.92 25.68
CA ARG A 315 -5.32 18.10 26.09
C ARG A 315 -4.39 17.32 25.15
N GLY A 316 -3.32 18.00 24.72
CA GLY A 316 -2.34 17.44 23.81
C GLY A 316 -2.75 17.49 22.34
N LYS A 317 -3.91 18.06 21.99
CA LYS A 317 -4.31 18.31 20.61
C LYS A 317 -4.45 19.81 20.32
N LEU A 318 -4.08 20.22 19.11
CA LEU A 318 -4.15 21.61 18.66
C LEU A 318 -5.59 21.97 18.24
N SER A 319 -6.18 22.98 18.88
CA SER A 319 -7.49 23.53 18.49
C SER A 319 -7.39 24.46 17.28
N GLY A 320 -8.53 24.70 16.63
CA GLY A 320 -8.64 25.47 15.40
C GLY A 320 -8.40 24.58 14.18
N ALA A 321 -9.20 24.78 13.14
CA ALA A 321 -9.01 24.12 11.85
C ALA A 321 -7.66 24.54 11.25
N LYS A 322 -6.99 23.60 10.60
CA LYS A 322 -5.67 23.78 10.00
C LYS A 322 -5.71 23.52 8.51
N ASP A 323 -4.81 24.18 7.80
CA ASP A 323 -4.44 23.84 6.42
C ASP A 323 -3.00 23.31 6.43
N VAL A 324 -2.73 22.38 5.53
CA VAL A 324 -1.41 21.77 5.32
C VAL A 324 -0.83 22.21 4.00
N TYR A 325 0.49 22.38 3.98
CA TYR A 325 1.21 22.93 2.85
C TYR A 325 2.52 22.19 2.59
N ARG A 326 2.89 22.05 1.33
CA ARG A 326 4.24 21.67 0.88
C ARG A 326 5.04 22.93 0.57
N THR A 327 6.15 23.14 1.26
CA THR A 327 7.06 24.26 1.00
C THR A 327 7.91 23.98 -0.25
N ALA A 328 8.49 25.04 -0.83
CA ALA A 328 9.31 24.93 -2.05
C ALA A 328 10.55 24.03 -1.91
N ASP A 329 11.04 23.82 -0.69
CA ASP A 329 12.15 22.92 -0.36
C ASP A 329 11.69 21.50 0.05
N GLY A 330 10.41 21.18 -0.11
CA GLY A 330 9.87 19.84 0.13
C GLY A 330 9.34 19.60 1.55
N ALA A 331 9.57 20.49 2.51
CA ALA A 331 9.08 20.31 3.88
C ALA A 331 7.55 20.49 4.00
N HIS A 332 6.96 19.98 5.08
CA HIS A 332 5.60 20.39 5.45
C HIS A 332 5.57 21.69 6.24
N ALA A 333 4.49 22.41 6.06
CA ALA A 333 4.06 23.45 6.96
C ALA A 333 2.58 23.26 7.33
N VAL A 334 2.26 23.57 8.59
CA VAL A 334 0.89 23.55 9.10
C VAL A 334 0.50 24.98 9.49
N GLY A 335 -0.62 25.46 8.97
CA GLY A 335 -1.17 26.79 9.24
C GLY A 335 -2.59 26.71 9.78
N ILE A 336 -3.09 27.82 10.35
CA ILE A 336 -4.51 27.93 10.72
C ILE A 336 -5.33 28.14 9.44
N ALA A 337 -6.42 27.40 9.30
CA ALA A 337 -7.28 27.43 8.14
C ALA A 337 -7.80 28.85 7.85
N GLY A 338 -7.86 29.20 6.56
CA GLY A 338 -8.33 30.52 6.12
C GLY A 338 -7.35 31.68 6.37
N ARG A 339 -6.15 31.41 6.88
CA ARG A 339 -5.03 32.38 6.89
C ARG A 339 -4.13 32.14 5.68
N SER A 340 -3.32 33.14 5.32
CA SER A 340 -2.28 32.96 4.31
C SER A 340 -1.26 31.91 4.78
N GLY A 341 -1.03 30.89 3.95
CA GLY A 341 0.06 29.94 4.13
C GLY A 341 1.44 30.60 4.00
N PRO A 342 2.53 29.82 4.18
CA PRO A 342 3.88 30.28 3.91
C PRO A 342 4.04 30.80 2.47
N GLU A 343 4.97 31.72 2.25
CA GLU A 343 5.30 32.19 0.89
C GLU A 343 5.77 31.00 0.03
N ASP A 344 5.33 30.97 -1.23
CA ASP A 344 5.70 29.96 -2.23
C ASP A 344 5.39 28.49 -1.84
N ALA A 345 4.44 28.26 -0.92
CA ALA A 345 3.99 26.93 -0.54
C ALA A 345 2.72 26.50 -1.28
N GLU A 346 2.66 25.22 -1.67
CA GLU A 346 1.48 24.57 -2.25
C GLU A 346 0.53 24.14 -1.12
N SER A 347 -0.76 24.47 -1.21
CA SER A 347 -1.75 23.92 -0.29
C SER A 347 -2.06 22.47 -0.69
N LEU A 348 -2.02 21.56 0.27
CA LEU A 348 -2.19 20.13 0.01
C LEU A 348 -3.64 19.66 0.19
N PHE A 349 -4.51 20.44 0.83
CA PHE A 349 -5.90 20.03 1.02
C PHE A 349 -6.76 20.29 -0.20
N GLU A 350 -7.49 19.25 -0.58
CA GLU A 350 -8.47 19.27 -1.66
C GLU A 350 -9.85 18.89 -1.15
N PRO A 351 -10.91 19.51 -1.70
CA PRO A 351 -12.29 19.13 -1.40
C PRO A 351 -12.58 17.72 -1.91
N VAL A 352 -13.01 16.81 -1.04
CA VAL A 352 -13.42 15.45 -1.45
C VAL A 352 -14.91 15.21 -1.31
N ILE A 353 -15.56 15.85 -0.33
CA ILE A 353 -17.01 15.80 -0.13
C ILE A 353 -17.53 17.22 0.13
N ARG A 354 -18.67 17.54 -0.49
CA ARG A 354 -19.44 18.77 -0.23
C ARG A 354 -20.92 18.47 -0.11
N ASP A 355 -21.54 18.90 0.99
CA ASP A 355 -22.94 18.62 1.31
C ASP A 355 -23.30 17.11 1.17
N GLY A 356 -22.35 16.23 1.52
CA GLY A 356 -22.48 14.78 1.36
C GLY A 356 -22.30 14.24 -0.06
N GLU A 357 -22.13 15.08 -1.06
CA GLU A 357 -21.82 14.67 -2.43
C GLU A 357 -20.31 14.55 -2.62
N VAL A 358 -19.87 13.48 -3.27
CA VAL A 358 -18.46 13.29 -3.64
C VAL A 358 -18.11 14.26 -4.76
N VAL A 359 -17.05 15.04 -4.58
CA VAL A 359 -16.60 16.06 -5.56
C VAL A 359 -15.18 15.85 -6.07
N ALA A 360 -14.49 14.80 -5.63
CA ALA A 360 -13.14 14.44 -6.06
C ALA A 360 -13.13 13.11 -6.83
N ASP A 361 -13.29 13.17 -8.16
CA ASP A 361 -13.17 11.99 -9.03
C ASP A 361 -11.76 11.35 -8.92
N GLU A 362 -10.72 12.18 -8.72
CA GLU A 362 -9.33 11.73 -8.56
C GLU A 362 -9.06 10.94 -7.27
N ALA A 363 -9.95 11.01 -6.26
CA ALA A 363 -9.79 10.24 -5.02
C ALA A 363 -9.81 8.72 -5.24
N PHE A 364 -10.29 8.26 -6.40
CA PHE A 364 -10.37 6.86 -6.80
C PHE A 364 -9.33 6.48 -7.88
N ASP A 365 -8.56 7.43 -8.40
CA ASP A 365 -7.58 7.18 -9.45
C ASP A 365 -6.27 6.67 -8.86
N LEU A 366 -6.13 5.34 -8.89
CA LEU A 366 -4.93 4.65 -8.43
C LEU A 366 -3.68 5.05 -9.21
N SER A 367 -3.78 5.35 -10.51
CA SER A 367 -2.60 5.72 -11.31
C SER A 367 -2.11 7.11 -10.94
N ALA A 368 -3.05 8.05 -10.76
CA ALA A 368 -2.73 9.39 -10.26
C ALA A 368 -2.10 9.34 -8.86
N ALA A 369 -2.61 8.49 -7.97
CA ALA A 369 -2.03 8.27 -6.65
C ALA A 369 -0.58 7.75 -6.72
N THR A 370 -0.30 6.76 -7.57
CA THR A 370 1.05 6.23 -7.77
C THR A 370 2.00 7.30 -8.35
N GLU A 371 1.59 8.02 -9.40
CA GLU A 371 2.41 9.08 -10.00
C GLU A 371 2.74 10.18 -8.97
N ARG A 372 1.74 10.54 -8.16
CA ARG A 372 1.89 11.50 -7.06
C ARG A 372 2.87 11.01 -6.00
N ALA A 373 2.77 9.74 -5.59
CA ALA A 373 3.69 9.15 -4.61
C ALA A 373 5.14 9.23 -5.05
N LEU A 374 5.43 8.89 -6.31
CA LEU A 374 6.79 8.94 -6.85
C LEU A 374 7.32 10.37 -6.99
N ALA A 375 6.46 11.30 -7.42
CA ALA A 375 6.83 12.71 -7.55
C ALA A 375 7.09 13.36 -6.18
N ASP A 376 6.23 13.10 -5.20
CA ASP A 376 6.34 13.67 -3.85
C ASP A 376 7.53 13.06 -3.11
N ALA A 377 7.80 11.76 -3.27
CA ALA A 377 9.01 11.11 -2.73
C ALA A 377 10.30 11.78 -3.21
N ALA A 378 10.38 12.10 -4.52
CA ALA A 378 11.51 12.84 -5.06
C ALA A 378 11.60 14.26 -4.50
N ALA A 379 10.47 14.94 -4.29
CA ALA A 379 10.40 16.30 -3.78
C ALA A 379 10.85 16.42 -2.32
N VAL A 380 10.47 15.46 -1.46
CA VAL A 380 10.84 15.47 -0.03
C VAL A 380 12.18 14.76 0.24
N GLY A 381 12.76 14.15 -0.78
CA GLY A 381 13.99 13.37 -0.66
C GLY A 381 13.81 12.05 0.10
N HIS A 382 12.61 11.47 0.05
CA HIS A 382 12.30 10.19 0.70
C HIS A 382 13.25 9.11 0.19
N GLY A 383 13.90 8.37 1.11
CA GLY A 383 14.82 7.29 0.77
C GLY A 383 16.19 7.71 0.22
N ASN A 384 16.54 9.00 0.22
CA ASN A 384 17.89 9.50 -0.14
C ASN A 384 18.98 9.20 0.92
N ASP A 385 18.62 8.70 2.10
CA ASP A 385 19.54 8.40 3.21
C ASP A 385 20.21 7.00 3.10
N GLY A 386 20.36 6.47 1.89
CA GLY A 386 20.97 5.16 1.60
C GLY A 386 22.35 5.23 0.96
#